data_AF-A0A6N2E7X1-F1
#
_entry.id   AF-A0A6N2E7X1-F1
#
_cell.length_a   1.000
_cell.length_b   1.000
_cell.length_c   1.000
_cell.angle_alpha   90.00
_cell.angle_beta   90.00
_cell.angle_gamma   90.00
#
_symmetry.space_group_name_H-M   'P 1'
#
loop_
_entity.id
_entity.type
_entity.pdbx_description
1 polymer ?
#
loop_
_entity_poly.entity_id
_entity_poly.type
_entity_poly.pdbx_seq_one_letter_code
_entity_poly.pdbx_strand_id
1 'polypeptide(L)'
;GFAEPLQQFVVRIPAIADLVETYGISVLRQKQLLATCIGLIALLAALIGADFASKLQSIIFVVLIAAVAAVLASPLFGPLYGGEPIFSSTLVGTGLIPGIGFWAAFATFFPAVTGIDAGVGMSGNLKDPSRSLSRGTFWAIAVTFVVYIATTLVFGLVRHDLLVPSNGYVPSAINIFFDEPVIMSVLLIGILFATGSSALSYFLTAPRTAQALVRDRVIPRPFRFLGRDFTKNGREPRWATVMTFLIFLPVIWAGYCVCISHCRYLFPGGLCLDESCSVL
;
A
#
# COMPACT_ATOMS: atom_id res chain seq x y z
N GLY A 1 6.36 -0.66 1.01
CA GLY A 1 4.97 -1.06 0.71
C GLY A 1 4.92 -2.52 0.28
N PHE A 2 4.72 -2.80 -1.01
CA PHE A 2 4.64 -4.18 -1.54
C PHE A 2 6.00 -4.86 -1.66
N ALA A 3 7.03 -4.13 -2.11
CA ALA A 3 8.35 -4.68 -2.39
C ALA A 3 9.13 -5.12 -1.14
N GLU A 4 8.80 -4.55 0.02
CA GLU A 4 9.49 -4.80 1.28
C GLU A 4 9.19 -6.17 1.89
N PRO A 5 7.93 -6.55 2.15
CA PRO A 5 7.61 -7.88 2.64
C PRO A 5 7.94 -8.96 1.60
N LEU A 6 7.86 -8.65 0.31
CA LEU A 6 8.16 -9.61 -0.73
C LEU A 6 9.66 -9.79 -0.96
N GLN A 7 10.50 -8.78 -0.72
CA GLN A 7 11.96 -8.93 -0.76
C GLN A 7 12.45 -9.90 0.32
N GLN A 8 11.89 -9.85 1.54
CA GLN A 8 12.21 -10.81 2.61
C GLN A 8 11.92 -12.26 2.22
N PHE A 9 10.91 -12.49 1.38
CA PHE A 9 10.54 -13.81 0.88
C PHE A 9 11.35 -14.23 -0.35
N VAL A 10 11.51 -13.32 -1.32
CA VAL A 10 12.20 -13.58 -2.59
C VAL A 10 13.66 -13.97 -2.39
N VAL A 11 14.36 -13.35 -1.44
CA VAL A 11 15.76 -13.69 -1.12
C VAL A 11 15.90 -15.05 -0.45
N ARG A 12 14.81 -15.65 0.06
CA ARG A 12 14.83 -17.01 0.62
C ARG A 12 14.79 -18.09 -0.47
N ILE A 13 14.48 -17.74 -1.72
CA ILE A 13 14.51 -18.68 -2.84
C ILE A 13 15.98 -18.92 -3.23
N PRO A 14 16.50 -20.17 -3.15
CA PRO A 14 17.92 -20.45 -3.30
C PRO A 14 18.49 -19.94 -4.63
N ALA A 15 17.75 -20.09 -5.74
CA ALA A 15 18.18 -19.59 -7.05
C ALA A 15 18.35 -18.06 -7.11
N ILE A 16 17.59 -17.31 -6.32
CA ILE A 16 17.64 -15.84 -6.28
C ILE A 16 18.68 -15.39 -5.25
N ALA A 17 18.83 -16.12 -4.14
CA ALA A 17 19.89 -15.90 -3.17
C ALA A 17 21.27 -16.01 -3.82
N ASP A 18 21.50 -17.07 -4.59
CA ASP A 18 22.76 -17.30 -5.32
C ASP A 18 23.03 -16.17 -6.34
N LEU A 19 22.01 -15.71 -7.06
CA LEU A 19 22.13 -14.60 -8.01
C LEU A 19 22.44 -13.27 -7.31
N VAL A 20 21.79 -13.00 -6.18
CA VAL A 20 21.99 -11.78 -5.39
C VAL A 20 23.40 -11.74 -4.82
N GLU A 21 23.89 -12.87 -4.31
CA GLU A 21 25.24 -13.03 -3.76
C GLU A 21 26.30 -12.93 -4.86
N THR A 22 26.07 -13.58 -6.01
CA THR A 22 26.99 -13.55 -7.17
C THR A 22 27.15 -12.14 -7.75
N TYR A 23 26.07 -11.35 -7.82
CA TYR A 23 26.09 -10.00 -8.40
C TYR A 23 26.24 -8.87 -7.36
N GLY A 24 26.35 -9.18 -6.06
CA GLY A 24 26.50 -8.18 -5.00
C GLY A 24 25.37 -7.14 -4.98
N ILE A 25 24.13 -7.55 -5.22
CA ILE A 25 23.00 -6.62 -5.37
C ILE A 25 22.56 -6.11 -3.99
N SER A 26 22.68 -4.80 -3.76
CA SER A 26 22.23 -4.17 -2.51
C SER A 26 20.73 -4.37 -2.26
N VAL A 27 20.32 -4.47 -0.99
CA VAL A 27 18.92 -4.66 -0.56
C VAL A 27 18.00 -3.57 -1.13
N LEU A 28 18.50 -2.34 -1.22
CA LEU A 28 17.76 -1.22 -1.83
C LEU A 28 17.46 -1.48 -3.31
N ARG A 29 18.46 -1.96 -4.08
CA ARG A 29 18.30 -2.24 -5.51
C ARG A 29 17.35 -3.41 -5.77
N GLN A 30 17.35 -4.41 -4.89
CA GLN A 30 16.37 -5.52 -4.94
C GLN A 30 14.93 -5.00 -4.78
N LYS A 31 14.70 -4.14 -3.76
CA LYS A 31 13.38 -3.52 -3.53
C LYS A 31 12.94 -2.66 -4.72
N GLN A 32 13.84 -1.89 -5.32
CA GLN A 32 13.57 -1.05 -6.50
C GLN A 32 13.17 -1.89 -7.71
N LEU A 33 13.96 -2.91 -8.07
CA LEU A 33 13.67 -3.79 -9.20
C LEU A 33 12.31 -4.46 -9.04
N LEU A 34 12.04 -4.99 -7.84
CA LEU A 34 10.79 -5.63 -7.57
C LEU A 34 9.59 -4.66 -7.68
N ALA A 35 9.70 -3.46 -7.13
CA ALA A 35 8.69 -2.41 -7.26
C ALA A 35 8.44 -2.03 -8.73
N THR A 36 9.48 -1.96 -9.56
CA THR A 36 9.32 -1.70 -11.00
C THR A 36 8.60 -2.84 -11.72
N CYS A 37 8.90 -4.10 -11.40
CA CYS A 37 8.20 -5.26 -11.97
C CYS A 37 6.71 -5.24 -11.62
N ILE A 38 6.37 -4.97 -10.36
CA ILE A 38 4.96 -4.88 -9.92
C ILE A 38 4.25 -3.69 -10.58
N GLY A 39 4.92 -2.53 -10.66
CA GLY A 39 4.39 -1.36 -11.36
C GLY A 39 4.12 -1.65 -12.84
N LEU A 40 4.99 -2.44 -13.48
CA LEU A 40 4.81 -2.85 -14.87
C LEU A 40 3.63 -3.82 -15.03
N ILE A 41 3.45 -4.77 -14.10
CA ILE A 41 2.26 -5.64 -14.08
C ILE A 41 0.99 -4.81 -13.89
N ALA A 42 1.00 -3.84 -12.98
CA ALA A 42 -0.14 -2.96 -12.74
C ALA A 42 -0.43 -2.07 -13.96
N LEU A 43 0.59 -1.58 -14.66
CA LEU A 43 0.46 -0.86 -15.93
C LEU A 43 -0.20 -1.75 -16.98
N LEU A 44 0.27 -2.98 -17.18
CA LEU A 44 -0.31 -3.91 -18.15
C LEU A 44 -1.77 -4.21 -17.82
N ALA A 45 -2.09 -4.46 -16.55
CA ALA A 45 -3.47 -4.66 -16.10
C ALA A 45 -4.35 -3.42 -16.38
N ALA A 46 -3.83 -2.21 -16.15
CA ALA A 46 -4.53 -0.97 -16.44
C ALA A 46 -4.69 -0.69 -17.95
N LEU A 47 -3.81 -1.22 -18.80
CA LEU A 47 -3.90 -1.12 -20.26
C LEU A 47 -4.88 -2.13 -20.89
N ILE A 48 -5.04 -3.31 -20.27
CA ILE A 48 -6.02 -4.34 -20.69
C ILE A 48 -7.45 -3.80 -20.56
N GLY A 49 -7.71 -3.10 -19.46
CA GLY A 49 -8.89 -2.27 -19.30
C GLY A 49 -9.47 -2.27 -17.90
N ALA A 50 -10.27 -1.25 -17.62
CA ALA A 50 -10.78 -1.01 -16.28
C ALA A 50 -11.81 -2.05 -15.81
N ASP A 51 -12.53 -2.69 -16.74
CA ASP A 51 -13.49 -3.75 -16.41
C ASP A 51 -12.79 -5.01 -15.91
N PHE A 52 -11.62 -5.33 -16.46
CA PHE A 52 -10.79 -6.42 -15.96
C PHE A 52 -10.21 -6.07 -14.57
N ALA A 53 -9.65 -4.87 -14.43
CA ALA A 53 -9.03 -4.44 -13.19
C ALA A 53 -10.04 -4.31 -12.03
N SER A 54 -11.27 -3.87 -12.29
CA SER A 54 -12.34 -3.82 -11.28
C SER A 54 -12.79 -5.21 -10.83
N LYS A 55 -12.88 -6.19 -11.73
CA LYS A 55 -13.12 -7.60 -11.36
C LYS A 55 -12.00 -8.16 -10.50
N LEU A 56 -10.75 -7.87 -10.85
CA LEU A 56 -9.58 -8.25 -10.04
C LEU A 56 -9.66 -7.63 -8.65
N GLN A 57 -10.01 -6.34 -8.55
CA GLN A 57 -10.17 -5.65 -7.26
C GLN A 57 -11.25 -6.29 -6.37
N SER A 58 -12.34 -6.79 -6.94
CA SER A 58 -13.35 -7.56 -6.18
C SER A 58 -12.80 -8.86 -5.60
N ILE A 59 -11.97 -9.59 -6.35
CA ILE A 59 -11.31 -10.81 -5.86
C ILE A 59 -10.35 -10.45 -4.72
N ILE A 60 -9.55 -9.39 -4.91
CA ILE A 60 -8.63 -8.90 -3.88
C ILE A 60 -9.38 -8.52 -2.61
N PHE A 61 -10.53 -7.87 -2.73
CA PHE A 61 -11.35 -7.47 -1.58
C PHE A 61 -11.78 -8.68 -0.73
N VAL A 62 -12.15 -9.80 -1.34
CA VAL A 62 -12.50 -11.04 -0.60
C VAL A 62 -11.29 -11.60 0.14
N VAL A 63 -10.10 -11.62 -0.51
CA VAL A 63 -8.85 -12.06 0.13
C VAL A 63 -8.49 -11.16 1.30
N LEU A 64 -8.72 -9.85 1.20
CA LEU A 64 -8.48 -8.90 2.28
C LEU A 64 -9.41 -9.11 3.47
N ILE A 65 -10.69 -9.41 3.22
CA ILE A 65 -11.62 -9.76 4.31
C ILE A 65 -11.12 -11.00 5.05
N ALA A 66 -10.69 -12.03 4.32
CA ALA A 66 -10.14 -13.25 4.93
C ALA A 66 -8.87 -12.96 5.74
N ALA A 67 -7.97 -12.13 5.23
CA ALA A 67 -6.75 -11.74 5.93
C ALA A 67 -7.05 -10.94 7.21
N VAL A 68 -7.96 -9.96 7.15
CA VAL A 68 -8.38 -9.20 8.34
C VAL A 68 -9.05 -10.11 9.36
N ALA A 69 -9.93 -11.01 8.93
CA ALA A 69 -10.58 -11.97 9.82
C ALA A 69 -9.56 -12.89 10.51
N ALA A 70 -8.53 -13.34 9.80
CA ALA A 70 -7.46 -14.14 10.38
C ALA A 70 -6.65 -13.36 11.42
N VAL A 71 -6.36 -12.08 11.18
CA VAL A 71 -5.72 -11.21 12.18
C VAL A 71 -6.59 -11.05 13.42
N LEU A 72 -7.88 -10.80 13.25
CA LEU A 72 -8.81 -10.66 14.37
C LEU A 72 -8.98 -11.95 15.17
N ALA A 73 -8.92 -13.11 14.50
CA ALA A 73 -8.98 -14.42 15.15
C ALA A 73 -7.64 -14.88 15.75
N SER A 74 -6.52 -14.21 15.43
CA SER A 74 -5.18 -14.64 15.85
C SER A 74 -5.02 -14.85 17.37
N PRO A 75 -5.65 -14.07 18.28
CA PRO A 75 -5.55 -14.35 19.72
C PRO A 75 -6.17 -15.67 20.15
N LEU A 76 -7.13 -16.21 19.39
CA LEU A 76 -7.81 -17.47 19.72
C LEU A 76 -6.93 -18.69 19.48
N PHE A 77 -5.96 -18.58 18.56
CA PHE A 77 -5.05 -19.67 18.22
C PHE A 77 -3.81 -19.72 19.12
N GLY A 78 -3.60 -18.70 19.95
CA GLY A 78 -2.49 -18.64 20.90
C GLY A 78 -1.10 -18.75 20.24
N PRO A 79 -0.78 -17.92 19.23
CA PRO A 79 0.51 -17.99 18.55
C PRO A 79 1.67 -17.73 19.50
N LEU A 80 2.77 -18.45 19.27
CA LEU A 80 3.98 -18.38 20.09
C LEU A 80 5.10 -17.63 19.34
N TYR A 81 5.91 -16.89 20.09
CA TYR A 81 7.15 -16.29 19.61
C TYR A 81 8.27 -16.70 20.57
N GLY A 82 9.28 -17.42 20.06
CA GLY A 82 10.36 -17.96 20.89
C GLY A 82 9.88 -18.90 22.02
N GLY A 83 8.74 -19.58 21.83
CA GLY A 83 8.14 -20.51 22.81
C GLY A 83 7.21 -19.86 23.85
N GLU A 84 7.08 -18.54 23.85
CA GLU A 84 6.19 -17.80 24.76
C GLU A 84 4.99 -17.22 23.98
N PRO A 85 3.81 -17.07 24.60
CA PRO A 85 2.65 -16.51 23.93
C PRO A 85 2.89 -15.06 23.49
N ILE A 86 2.46 -14.72 22.28
CA ILE A 86 2.56 -13.35 21.72
C ILE A 86 1.58 -12.41 22.44
N PHE A 87 0.41 -12.92 22.80
CA PHE A 87 -0.65 -12.13 23.43
C PHE A 87 -0.59 -12.23 24.94
N SER A 88 -0.64 -11.08 25.61
CA SER A 88 -0.80 -10.96 27.05
C SER A 88 -2.28 -10.97 27.43
N SER A 89 -2.60 -11.48 28.62
CA SER A 89 -3.95 -11.42 29.20
C SER A 89 -4.34 -10.03 29.70
N THR A 90 -3.37 -9.10 29.76
CA THR A 90 -3.59 -7.73 30.22
C THR A 90 -3.46 -6.77 29.06
N LEU A 91 -4.47 -5.92 28.86
CA LEU A 91 -4.41 -4.84 27.89
C LEU A 91 -3.42 -3.78 28.41
N VAL A 92 -2.23 -3.71 27.80
CA VAL A 92 -1.20 -2.73 28.21
C VAL A 92 -1.53 -1.38 27.57
N GLY A 93 -2.51 -0.66 28.14
CA GLY A 93 -2.95 0.65 27.66
C GLY A 93 -2.07 1.83 28.08
N THR A 94 -1.02 1.59 28.89
CA THR A 94 -0.25 2.63 29.58
C THR A 94 1.23 2.67 29.23
N GLY A 95 1.70 1.79 28.34
CA GLY A 95 3.08 1.80 27.85
C GLY A 95 3.21 2.70 26.63
N LEU A 96 3.54 3.98 26.83
CA LEU A 96 4.03 4.79 25.71
C LEU A 96 5.30 4.15 25.18
N ILE A 97 5.31 3.70 23.92
CA ILE A 97 6.51 3.20 23.27
C ILE A 97 7.53 4.36 23.27
N PRO A 98 8.66 4.24 24.00
CA PRO A 98 9.64 5.32 24.06
C PRO A 98 10.20 5.59 22.66
N GLY A 99 10.19 6.85 22.23
CA GLY A 99 10.82 7.29 20.99
C GLY A 99 9.89 7.59 19.81
N ILE A 100 8.56 7.38 19.93
CA ILE A 100 7.60 7.74 18.87
C ILE A 100 6.61 8.79 19.38
N GLY A 101 6.77 10.03 18.93
CA GLY A 101 5.82 11.10 19.23
C GLY A 101 4.49 10.92 18.49
N PHE A 102 3.42 11.52 19.04
CA PHE A 102 2.08 11.50 18.44
C PHE A 102 2.08 11.88 16.95
N TRP A 103 2.83 12.93 16.58
CA TRP A 103 2.88 13.42 15.20
C TRP A 103 3.53 12.42 14.22
N ALA A 104 4.56 11.68 14.66
CA ALA A 104 5.20 10.66 13.84
C ALA A 104 4.26 9.46 13.61
N ALA A 105 3.56 9.03 14.67
CA ALA A 105 2.54 7.98 14.57
C ALA A 105 1.38 8.42 13.67
N PHE A 106 0.90 9.65 13.82
CA PHE A 106 -0.15 10.22 12.96
C PHE A 106 0.30 10.29 11.50
N ALA A 107 1.52 10.75 11.20
CA ALA A 107 2.04 10.83 9.83
C ALA A 107 2.14 9.45 9.16
N THR A 108 2.40 8.40 9.93
CA THR A 108 2.44 7.02 9.42
C THR A 108 1.04 6.43 9.24
N PHE A 109 0.10 6.77 10.13
CA PHE A 109 -1.28 6.28 10.08
C PHE A 109 -2.14 6.99 9.03
N PHE A 110 -1.97 8.30 8.85
CA PHE A 110 -2.85 9.13 8.03
C PHE A 110 -3.01 8.64 6.58
N PRO A 111 -1.96 8.22 5.87
CA PRO A 111 -2.09 7.65 4.52
C PRO A 111 -3.05 6.47 4.44
N ALA A 112 -3.22 5.68 5.52
CA ALA A 112 -4.14 4.55 5.56
C ALA A 112 -5.62 4.98 5.42
N VAL A 113 -5.98 6.19 5.88
CA VAL A 113 -7.36 6.70 5.87
C VAL A 113 -7.69 7.45 4.56
N THR A 114 -6.68 7.82 3.76
CA THR A 114 -6.85 8.75 2.62
C THR A 114 -7.48 8.16 1.36
N GLY A 115 -7.78 6.86 1.32
CA GLY A 115 -8.21 6.15 0.10
C GLY A 115 -9.63 6.43 -0.43
N ILE A 116 -10.31 7.48 0.05
CA ILE A 116 -11.67 7.85 -0.41
C ILE A 116 -11.63 8.39 -1.86
N ASP A 117 -10.51 8.97 -2.28
CA ASP A 117 -10.29 9.56 -3.59
C ASP A 117 -10.35 8.56 -4.75
N ALA A 118 -9.87 7.33 -4.53
CA ALA A 118 -9.94 6.25 -5.51
C ALA A 118 -11.38 5.88 -5.88
N GLY A 119 -12.32 5.98 -4.93
CA GLY A 119 -13.75 5.76 -5.18
C GLY A 119 -14.38 6.86 -6.05
N VAL A 120 -14.03 8.12 -5.78
CA VAL A 120 -14.49 9.28 -6.56
C VAL A 120 -13.96 9.23 -8.00
N GLY A 121 -12.71 8.82 -8.18
CA GLY A 121 -12.05 8.71 -9.48
C GLY A 121 -12.69 7.72 -10.46
N MET A 122 -13.50 6.79 -9.96
CA MET A 122 -14.24 5.81 -10.76
C MET A 122 -15.75 6.08 -10.82
N SER A 123 -16.21 7.20 -10.27
CA SER A 123 -17.63 7.55 -10.17
C SER A 123 -18.35 7.63 -11.53
N GLY A 124 -17.63 7.95 -12.61
CA GLY A 124 -18.18 7.99 -13.97
C GLY A 124 -18.67 6.64 -14.51
N ASN A 125 -18.32 5.53 -13.86
CA ASN A 125 -18.76 4.17 -14.22
C ASN A 125 -19.93 3.67 -13.32
N LEU A 126 -20.43 4.49 -12.40
CA LEU A 126 -21.54 4.12 -11.52
C LEU A 126 -22.89 4.32 -12.22
N LYS A 127 -23.86 3.46 -11.90
CA LYS A 127 -25.25 3.58 -12.38
C LYS A 127 -25.89 4.91 -11.93
N ASP A 128 -25.70 5.28 -10.66
CA ASP A 128 -26.21 6.52 -10.05
C ASP A 128 -25.12 7.14 -9.16
N PRO A 129 -24.22 7.99 -9.70
CA PRO A 129 -23.04 8.46 -8.99
C PRO A 129 -23.35 9.29 -7.73
N SER A 130 -24.34 10.19 -7.77
CA SER A 130 -24.66 11.08 -6.64
C SER A 130 -25.11 10.34 -5.38
N ARG A 131 -25.98 9.35 -5.53
CA ARG A 131 -26.48 8.52 -4.40
C ARG A 131 -25.50 7.42 -4.00
N SER A 132 -24.85 6.80 -4.98
CA SER A 132 -23.95 5.66 -4.72
C SER A 132 -22.64 6.09 -4.08
N LEU A 133 -22.08 7.24 -4.49
CA LEU A 133 -20.86 7.77 -3.90
C LEU A 133 -21.08 8.16 -2.44
N SER A 134 -22.13 8.96 -2.16
CA SER A 134 -22.43 9.41 -0.80
C SER A 134 -22.67 8.23 0.15
N ARG A 135 -23.59 7.32 -0.19
CA ARG A 135 -23.88 6.15 0.64
C ARG A 135 -22.66 5.22 0.76
N GLY A 136 -21.97 4.96 -0.34
CA GLY A 136 -20.78 4.10 -0.36
C GLY A 136 -19.66 4.63 0.52
N THR A 137 -19.36 5.93 0.44
CA THR A 137 -18.30 6.55 1.25
C THR A 137 -18.62 6.50 2.74
N PHE A 138 -19.85 6.83 3.18
CA PHE A 138 -20.19 6.77 4.60
C PHE A 138 -20.14 5.34 5.16
N TRP A 139 -20.64 4.35 4.42
CA TRP A 139 -20.53 2.95 4.82
C TRP A 139 -19.07 2.46 4.84
N ALA A 140 -18.28 2.84 3.84
CA ALA A 140 -16.85 2.50 3.80
C ALA A 140 -16.11 3.06 5.02
N ILE A 141 -16.32 4.34 5.36
CA ILE A 141 -15.72 4.97 6.55
C ILE A 141 -16.17 4.27 7.83
N ALA A 142 -17.46 3.97 7.99
CA ALA A 142 -17.97 3.31 9.19
C ALA A 142 -17.37 1.90 9.36
N VAL A 143 -17.30 1.11 8.28
CA VAL A 143 -16.73 -0.24 8.31
C VAL A 143 -15.23 -0.20 8.59
N THR A 144 -14.47 0.67 7.90
CA THR A 144 -13.01 0.77 8.14
C THR A 144 -12.70 1.28 9.54
N PHE A 145 -13.51 2.20 10.08
CA PHE A 145 -13.39 2.65 11.47
C PHE A 145 -13.54 1.50 12.46
N VAL A 146 -14.58 0.66 12.32
CA VAL A 146 -14.78 -0.51 13.19
C VAL A 146 -13.64 -1.51 13.06
N VAL A 147 -13.18 -1.78 11.83
CA VAL A 147 -12.05 -2.69 11.58
C VAL A 147 -10.78 -2.16 12.23
N TYR A 148 -10.48 -0.86 12.13
CA TYR A 148 -9.31 -0.26 12.76
C TYR A 148 -9.35 -0.31 14.28
N ILE A 149 -10.50 -0.08 14.90
CA ILE A 149 -10.64 -0.24 16.36
C ILE A 149 -10.43 -1.70 16.74
N ALA A 150 -11.05 -2.65 16.03
CA ALA A 150 -10.91 -4.07 16.31
C ALA A 150 -9.46 -4.56 16.18
N THR A 151 -8.75 -4.17 15.11
CA THR A 151 -7.34 -4.53 14.95
C THR A 151 -6.45 -3.84 15.99
N THR A 152 -6.73 -2.58 16.33
CA THR A 152 -5.99 -1.87 17.39
C THR A 152 -6.12 -2.59 18.74
N LEU A 153 -7.31 -3.10 19.09
CA LEU A 153 -7.51 -3.88 20.31
C LEU A 153 -6.72 -5.19 20.30
N VAL A 154 -6.67 -5.90 19.16
CA VAL A 154 -5.87 -7.12 19.01
C VAL A 154 -4.38 -6.83 19.16
N PHE A 155 -3.86 -5.80 18.48
CA PHE A 155 -2.46 -5.41 18.61
C PHE A 155 -2.14 -4.83 20.00
N GLY A 156 -3.11 -4.26 20.70
CA GLY A 156 -2.96 -3.83 22.10
C GLY A 156 -2.83 -4.98 23.11
N LEU A 157 -3.15 -6.21 22.71
CA LEU A 157 -2.88 -7.42 23.50
C LEU A 157 -1.48 -8.00 23.23
N VAL A 158 -0.77 -7.55 22.20
CA VAL A 158 0.59 -8.02 21.92
C VAL A 158 1.50 -7.57 23.05
N ARG A 159 2.38 -8.47 23.51
CA ARG A 159 3.31 -8.14 24.59
C ARG A 159 4.21 -6.97 24.22
N HIS A 160 4.44 -6.11 25.22
CA HIS A 160 5.18 -4.86 25.04
C HIS A 160 6.63 -5.06 24.59
N ASP A 161 7.30 -6.14 25.01
CA ASP A 161 8.69 -6.45 24.63
C ASP A 161 8.87 -6.67 23.12
N LEU A 162 7.84 -7.17 22.43
CA LEU A 162 7.83 -7.35 20.98
C LEU A 162 7.54 -6.04 20.22
N LEU A 163 7.04 -5.01 20.91
CA LEU A 163 6.72 -3.70 20.34
C LEU A 163 7.82 -2.65 20.60
N VAL A 164 8.78 -2.95 21.47
CA VAL A 164 9.90 -2.03 21.76
C VAL A 164 10.79 -1.89 20.51
N PRO A 165 11.06 -0.66 20.04
CA PRO A 165 11.93 -0.42 18.91
C PRO A 165 13.36 -0.85 19.21
N SER A 166 13.90 -1.80 18.46
CA SER A 166 15.34 -2.13 18.51
C SER A 166 16.18 -1.16 17.67
N ASN A 167 15.62 -0.63 16.57
CA ASN A 167 16.30 0.25 15.61
C ASN A 167 15.59 1.61 15.43
N GLY A 168 14.82 2.06 16.43
CA GLY A 168 14.01 3.30 16.34
C GLY A 168 12.69 3.17 15.56
N TYR A 169 12.36 1.99 15.06
CA TYR A 169 11.08 1.68 14.41
C TYR A 169 10.33 0.57 15.15
N VAL A 170 8.99 0.67 15.20
CA VAL A 170 8.14 -0.43 15.71
C VAL A 170 8.28 -1.64 14.78
N PRO A 171 8.51 -2.85 15.32
CA PRO A 171 8.55 -4.07 14.52
C PRO A 171 7.26 -4.26 13.72
N SER A 172 7.40 -4.72 12.47
CA SER A 172 6.24 -5.03 11.63
C SER A 172 5.54 -6.30 12.12
N ALA A 173 4.22 -6.40 11.90
CA ALA A 173 3.45 -7.58 12.27
C ALA A 173 4.02 -8.89 11.69
N ILE A 174 4.61 -8.84 10.50
CA ILE A 174 5.26 -10.01 9.87
C ILE A 174 6.41 -10.54 10.73
N ASN A 175 7.20 -9.65 11.36
CA ASN A 175 8.31 -10.06 12.22
C ASN A 175 7.82 -10.62 13.55
N ILE A 176 6.68 -10.13 14.06
CA ILE A 176 6.07 -10.59 15.32
C ILE A 176 5.51 -12.00 15.17
N PHE A 177 4.83 -12.30 14.06
CA PHE A 177 4.21 -13.61 13.80
C PHE A 177 5.11 -14.54 12.99
N PHE A 178 6.44 -14.30 12.97
CA PHE A 178 7.36 -15.01 12.09
C PHE A 178 7.45 -16.52 12.38
N ASP A 179 7.37 -16.92 13.65
CA ASP A 179 7.46 -18.32 14.07
C ASP A 179 6.21 -19.15 13.72
N GLU A 180 5.11 -18.49 13.34
CA GLU A 180 3.82 -19.11 13.06
C GLU A 180 3.52 -19.14 11.56
N PRO A 181 3.78 -20.27 10.86
CA PRO A 181 3.81 -20.31 9.40
C PRO A 181 2.44 -20.00 8.76
N VAL A 182 1.34 -20.41 9.40
CA VAL A 182 -0.02 -20.20 8.88
C VAL A 182 -0.41 -18.72 8.96
N ILE A 183 -0.27 -18.11 10.14
CA ILE A 183 -0.63 -16.70 10.37
C ILE A 183 0.30 -15.79 9.56
N MET A 184 1.60 -16.08 9.53
CA MET A 184 2.58 -15.37 8.70
C MET A 184 2.17 -15.38 7.23
N SER A 185 1.81 -16.55 6.68
CA SER A 185 1.43 -16.67 5.27
C SER A 185 0.17 -15.86 4.94
N VAL A 186 -0.84 -15.91 5.81
CA VAL A 186 -2.08 -15.15 5.62
C VAL A 186 -1.83 -13.64 5.71
N LEU A 187 -1.02 -13.19 6.69
CA LEU A 187 -0.60 -11.80 6.82
C LEU A 187 0.15 -11.30 5.59
N LEU A 188 1.12 -12.10 5.12
CA LEU A 188 1.91 -11.77 3.93
C LEU A 188 1.01 -11.62 2.71
N ILE A 189 0.17 -12.61 2.43
CA ILE A 189 -0.81 -12.58 1.33
C ILE A 189 -1.70 -11.33 1.45
N GLY A 190 -2.23 -11.06 2.65
CA GLY A 190 -3.05 -9.88 2.91
C GLY A 190 -2.33 -8.56 2.60
N ILE A 191 -1.10 -8.38 3.06
CA ILE A 191 -0.30 -7.16 2.82
C ILE A 191 0.03 -6.99 1.34
N LEU A 192 0.41 -8.07 0.65
CA LEU A 192 0.67 -8.04 -0.79
C LEU A 192 -0.58 -7.63 -1.55
N PHE A 193 -1.72 -8.27 -1.31
CA PHE A 193 -2.96 -7.91 -1.98
C PHE A 193 -3.47 -6.51 -1.62
N ALA A 194 -3.30 -6.05 -0.36
CA ALA A 194 -3.71 -4.71 0.07
C ALA A 194 -2.93 -3.61 -0.67
N THR A 195 -1.60 -3.75 -0.67
CA THR A 195 -0.72 -2.78 -1.31
C THR A 195 -0.83 -2.86 -2.84
N GLY A 196 -1.04 -4.05 -3.39
CA GLY A 196 -1.26 -4.28 -4.81
C GLY A 196 -2.58 -3.66 -5.30
N SER A 197 -3.66 -3.82 -4.55
CA SER A 197 -4.95 -3.19 -4.86
C SER A 197 -4.84 -1.67 -4.84
N SER A 198 -4.15 -1.10 -3.84
CA SER A 198 -3.97 0.35 -3.74
C SER A 198 -3.19 0.89 -4.94
N ALA A 199 -2.09 0.22 -5.33
CA ALA A 199 -1.33 0.58 -6.51
C ALA A 199 -2.19 0.52 -7.79
N LEU A 200 -2.93 -0.58 -7.99
CA LEU A 200 -3.81 -0.76 -9.14
C LEU A 200 -4.89 0.34 -9.21
N SER A 201 -5.52 0.71 -8.09
CA SER A 201 -6.51 1.79 -8.05
C SER A 201 -5.94 3.15 -8.48
N TYR A 202 -4.69 3.45 -8.12
CA TYR A 202 -4.03 4.68 -8.58
C TYR A 202 -3.71 4.65 -10.08
N PHE A 203 -3.27 3.49 -10.62
CA PHE A 203 -3.05 3.34 -12.06
C PHE A 203 -4.32 3.47 -12.90
N LEU A 204 -5.51 3.20 -12.33
CA LEU A 204 -6.79 3.41 -12.99
C LEU A 204 -7.31 4.84 -12.82
N THR A 205 -7.09 5.45 -11.66
CA THR A 205 -7.67 6.76 -11.30
C THR A 205 -6.87 7.93 -11.84
N ALA A 206 -5.53 7.91 -11.69
CA ALA A 206 -4.65 8.98 -12.16
C ALA A 206 -4.85 9.35 -13.65
N PRO A 207 -4.88 8.38 -14.59
CA PRO A 207 -5.04 8.72 -16.00
C PRO A 207 -6.46 9.23 -16.34
N ARG A 208 -7.48 8.84 -15.57
CA ARG A 208 -8.84 9.36 -15.70
C ARG A 208 -8.96 10.81 -15.22
N THR A 209 -8.29 11.15 -14.11
CA THR A 209 -8.19 12.53 -13.65
C THR A 209 -7.48 13.40 -14.69
N ALA A 210 -6.36 12.91 -15.26
CA ALA A 210 -5.69 13.59 -16.36
C ALA A 210 -6.59 13.75 -17.60
N GLN A 211 -7.38 12.73 -17.94
CA GLN A 211 -8.35 12.78 -19.03
C GLN A 211 -9.45 13.83 -18.79
N ALA A 212 -9.98 13.93 -17.57
CA ALA A 212 -10.96 14.94 -17.19
C ALA A 212 -10.40 16.36 -17.37
N LEU A 213 -9.17 16.61 -16.87
CA LEU A 213 -8.48 17.89 -17.04
C LEU A 213 -8.23 18.26 -18.52
N VAL A 214 -7.96 17.28 -19.38
CA VAL A 214 -7.85 17.52 -20.84
C VAL A 214 -9.20 17.92 -21.43
N ARG A 215 -10.31 17.30 -21.00
CA ARG A 215 -11.67 17.63 -21.45
C ARG A 215 -12.08 19.04 -21.02
N ASP A 216 -11.71 19.42 -19.80
CA ASP A 216 -11.97 20.75 -19.24
C ASP A 216 -11.04 21.84 -19.80
N ARG A 217 -10.12 21.48 -20.73
CA ARG A 217 -9.17 22.38 -21.39
C ARG A 217 -8.23 23.13 -20.42
N VAL A 218 -8.06 22.61 -19.20
CA VAL A 218 -7.12 23.14 -18.20
C VAL A 218 -5.67 22.89 -18.62
N ILE A 219 -5.42 21.73 -19.24
CA ILE A 219 -4.08 21.30 -19.66
C ILE A 219 -3.68 22.00 -20.98
N PRO A 220 -2.43 22.51 -21.09
CA PRO A 220 -1.95 23.21 -22.28
C PRO A 220 -1.97 22.33 -23.55
N ARG A 221 -2.14 22.98 -24.70
CA ARG A 221 -2.31 22.34 -26.03
C ARG A 221 -1.38 21.16 -26.35
N PRO A 222 -0.05 21.19 -26.05
CA PRO A 222 0.82 20.05 -26.36
C PRO A 222 0.46 18.76 -25.63
N PHE A 223 -0.17 18.84 -24.44
CA PHE A 223 -0.50 17.66 -23.63
C PHE A 223 -1.92 17.15 -23.83
N ARG A 224 -2.66 17.64 -24.84
CA ARG A 224 -4.01 17.14 -25.15
C ARG A 224 -4.05 15.68 -25.60
N PHE A 225 -2.93 15.11 -26.04
CA PHE A 225 -2.84 13.69 -26.39
C PHE A 225 -3.06 12.77 -25.18
N LEU A 226 -2.85 13.28 -23.96
CA LEU A 226 -2.93 12.53 -22.72
C LEU A 226 -4.33 11.93 -22.49
N GLY A 227 -5.38 12.66 -22.89
CA GLY A 227 -6.76 12.18 -22.78
C GLY A 227 -7.21 11.20 -23.87
N ARG A 228 -6.33 10.85 -24.82
CA ARG A 228 -6.64 9.96 -25.95
C ARG A 228 -6.34 8.50 -25.60
N ASP A 229 -7.13 7.61 -26.19
CA ASP A 229 -6.88 6.17 -26.23
C ASP A 229 -5.92 5.83 -27.39
N PHE A 230 -5.31 4.65 -27.36
CA PHE A 230 -4.57 4.06 -28.49
C PHE A 230 -5.50 3.67 -29.63
N THR A 231 -6.75 3.32 -29.32
CA THR A 231 -7.76 2.95 -30.31
C THR A 231 -8.69 4.13 -30.62
N LYS A 232 -9.04 4.32 -31.91
CA LYS A 232 -9.85 5.45 -32.40
C LYS A 232 -11.23 5.59 -31.72
N ASN A 233 -11.78 4.51 -31.18
CA ASN A 233 -13.08 4.46 -30.50
C ASN A 233 -13.01 4.06 -29.01
N GLY A 234 -11.81 3.91 -28.46
CA GLY A 234 -11.63 3.49 -27.07
C GLY A 234 -11.85 4.66 -26.11
N ARG A 235 -12.41 4.37 -24.93
CA ARG A 235 -12.72 5.38 -23.89
C ARG A 235 -11.62 5.49 -22.85
N GLU A 236 -10.58 4.67 -22.92
CA GLU A 236 -9.56 4.54 -21.90
C GLU A 236 -8.38 5.48 -22.19
N PRO A 237 -7.92 6.29 -21.21
CA PRO A 237 -6.82 7.22 -21.41
C PRO A 237 -5.44 6.52 -21.34
N ARG A 238 -5.16 5.62 -22.30
CA ARG A 238 -3.95 4.78 -22.28
C ARG A 238 -2.64 5.57 -22.37
N TRP A 239 -2.62 6.70 -23.08
CA TRP A 239 -1.47 7.61 -23.08
C TRP A 239 -1.21 8.22 -21.69
N ALA A 240 -2.26 8.62 -20.97
CA ALA A 240 -2.12 9.07 -19.59
C ALA A 240 -1.64 7.96 -18.66
N THR A 241 -2.06 6.70 -18.88
CA THR A 241 -1.62 5.57 -18.06
C THR A 241 -0.12 5.34 -18.22
N VAL A 242 0.39 5.35 -19.46
CA VAL A 242 1.83 5.24 -19.73
C VAL A 242 2.60 6.41 -19.11
N MET A 243 2.11 7.64 -19.25
CA MET A 243 2.76 8.81 -18.65
C MET A 243 2.77 8.74 -17.11
N THR A 244 1.71 8.23 -16.50
CA THR A 244 1.65 8.00 -15.05
C THR A 244 2.75 7.03 -14.61
N PHE A 245 2.98 5.95 -15.38
CA PHE A 245 4.06 5.00 -15.10
C PHE A 245 5.44 5.63 -15.29
N LEU A 246 5.63 6.45 -16.32
CA LEU A 246 6.90 7.16 -16.55
C LEU A 246 7.24 8.15 -15.43
N ILE A 247 6.23 8.81 -14.84
CA ILE A 247 6.42 9.67 -13.66
C ILE A 247 6.70 8.83 -12.41
N PHE A 248 6.07 7.65 -12.31
CA PHE A 248 6.24 6.75 -11.17
C PHE A 248 7.64 6.10 -11.11
N LEU A 249 8.26 5.79 -12.25
CA LEU A 249 9.60 5.18 -12.32
C LEU A 249 10.68 5.95 -11.52
N PRO A 250 10.97 7.24 -11.78
CA PRO A 250 12.01 7.95 -11.04
C PRO A 250 11.71 8.01 -9.53
N VAL A 251 10.44 8.03 -9.14
CA VAL A 251 10.03 8.01 -7.72
C VAL A 251 10.36 6.67 -7.06
N ILE A 252 10.19 5.54 -7.76
CA ILE A 252 10.62 4.22 -7.24
C ILE A 252 12.15 4.19 -7.05
N TRP A 253 12.88 4.69 -8.04
CA TRP A 253 14.35 4.67 -8.03
C TRP A 253 14.94 5.66 -7.02
N ALA A 254 14.18 6.65 -6.56
CA ALA A 254 14.54 7.50 -5.41
C ALA A 254 14.53 6.74 -4.06
N GLY A 255 13.93 5.54 -3.98
CA GLY A 255 14.31 4.51 -3.00
C GLY A 255 13.65 4.51 -1.61
N TYR A 256 12.95 5.57 -1.18
CA TYR A 256 12.48 5.63 0.22
C TYR A 256 10.96 5.74 0.36
N CYS A 257 10.30 4.63 0.71
CA CYS A 257 8.85 4.59 0.99
C CYS A 257 8.44 5.56 2.11
N VAL A 258 9.29 5.76 3.12
CA VAL A 258 9.03 6.66 4.26
C VAL A 258 9.14 8.13 3.83
N CYS A 259 10.17 8.49 3.06
CA CYS A 259 10.23 9.84 2.47
C CYS A 259 9.05 10.09 1.53
N ILE A 260 8.58 9.11 0.74
CA ILE A 260 7.41 9.29 -0.14
C ILE A 260 6.13 9.54 0.68
N SER A 261 5.95 8.87 1.83
CA SER A 261 4.82 9.12 2.73
C SER A 261 4.86 10.53 3.35
N HIS A 262 6.04 11.04 3.66
CA HIS A 262 6.25 12.43 4.11
C HIS A 262 6.13 13.44 2.95
N CYS A 263 6.63 13.12 1.76
CA CYS A 263 6.59 13.97 0.56
C CYS A 263 5.14 14.11 0.01
N ARG A 264 4.19 13.23 0.40
CA ARG A 264 2.75 13.40 0.09
C ARG A 264 2.12 14.61 0.78
N TYR A 265 2.76 15.20 1.80
CA TYR A 265 2.18 16.27 2.63
C TYR A 265 2.95 17.59 2.71
N LEU A 266 3.88 17.86 1.80
CA LEU A 266 4.35 19.25 1.67
C LEU A 266 3.47 20.05 0.68
N PHE A 267 2.67 20.96 1.24
CA PHE A 267 2.19 22.18 0.56
C PHE A 267 3.36 22.90 -0.16
N PRO A 268 3.10 23.71 -1.21
CA PRO A 268 4.05 23.92 -2.30
C PRO A 268 5.31 24.66 -1.82
N GLY A 269 6.49 24.02 -1.91
CA GLY A 269 7.76 24.75 -1.84
C GLY A 269 9.00 24.01 -1.30
N GLY A 270 8.88 22.86 -0.63
CA GLY A 270 10.05 22.18 -0.08
C GLY A 270 10.47 20.98 -0.92
N LEU A 271 11.62 21.09 -1.58
CA LEU A 271 12.36 19.92 -2.06
C LEU A 271 12.61 18.97 -0.88
N CYS A 272 12.34 17.68 -1.09
CA CYS A 272 12.72 16.59 -0.19
C CYS A 272 14.26 16.49 -0.13
N LEU A 273 14.88 17.28 0.75
CA LEU A 273 16.28 17.18 1.18
C LEU A 273 16.31 17.22 2.71
N ASP A 274 15.76 16.18 3.34
CA ASP A 274 16.05 15.93 4.75
C ASP A 274 17.31 15.06 4.79
N GLU A 275 18.42 15.64 5.29
CA GLU A 275 19.72 14.99 5.49
C GLU A 275 19.65 13.80 6.47
N SER A 276 18.53 13.62 7.16
CA SER A 276 18.24 12.40 7.92
C SER A 276 18.12 11.15 7.03
N CYS A 277 17.96 11.33 5.72
CA CYS A 277 17.91 10.23 4.74
C CYS A 277 19.30 9.85 4.16
N SER A 278 20.36 10.61 4.50
CA SER A 278 21.74 10.38 4.02
C SER A 278 22.60 9.50 4.94
N VAL A 279 22.10 9.09 6.10
CA VAL A 279 22.82 8.19 7.03
C VAL A 279 22.03 6.91 7.26
N LEU A 280 21.60 6.23 6.19
CA LEU A 280 21.04 4.87 6.24
C LEU A 280 21.38 4.11 4.95
#